data_AF-M5EUJ1-F1
#
_entry.id   AF-M5EUJ1-F1
#
_cell.length_a   1.000
_cell.length_b   1.000
_cell.length_c   1.000
_cell.angle_alpha   90.00
_cell.angle_beta   90.00
_cell.angle_gamma   90.00
#
_symmetry.space_group_name_H-M   'P 1'
#
loop_
_entity.id
_entity.type
_entity.pdbx_description
1 polymer ?
#
loop_
_entity_poly.entity_id
_entity_poly.type
_entity_poly.pdbx_seq_one_letter_code
_entity_poly.pdbx_strand_id
1 'polypeptide(L)'
;MSSIEIKALTQAAEMRALLTDLLIETVAAGGSVSFMHPLSRETAGAFWTKSLAAAARGERAVLGAWDGEVLVGTVTLLLDCPPNQPHRAEIAKLMTRVEHRGKGVATRLMRAAAWRRAERFRHQRQVHEGTRVEPSARQRGTLRAGPQDDGRQGT
;
A
#
# COMPACT_ATOMS: atom_id res chain seq x y z
N MET A 1 14.55 -28.45 -3.26
CA MET A 1 13.89 -27.32 -2.56
C MET A 1 13.41 -26.35 -3.62
N SER A 2 12.12 -26.26 -3.90
CA SER A 2 11.60 -25.33 -4.91
C SER A 2 11.86 -23.90 -4.46
N SER A 3 12.52 -23.10 -5.32
CA SER A 3 12.92 -21.73 -4.98
C SER A 3 11.76 -20.78 -5.28
N ILE A 4 11.05 -20.33 -4.23
CA ILE A 4 9.94 -19.40 -4.39
C ILE A 4 10.44 -17.98 -4.70
N GLU A 5 10.26 -17.49 -5.91
CA GLU A 5 10.66 -16.13 -6.30
C GLU A 5 9.53 -15.11 -6.00
N ILE A 6 9.86 -13.91 -5.51
CA ILE A 6 8.87 -12.84 -5.29
C ILE A 6 9.07 -11.74 -6.33
N LYS A 7 8.03 -11.42 -7.10
CA LYS A 7 8.04 -10.38 -8.14
C LYS A 7 6.88 -9.40 -7.98
N ALA A 8 7.09 -8.14 -8.33
CA ALA A 8 5.99 -7.20 -8.50
C ALA A 8 5.20 -7.57 -9.76
N LEU A 9 3.87 -7.57 -9.65
CA LEU A 9 2.97 -7.87 -10.75
C LEU A 9 2.56 -6.59 -11.45
N THR A 10 2.65 -6.60 -12.78
CA THR A 10 2.34 -5.47 -13.65
C THR A 10 0.93 -5.59 -14.22
N GLN A 11 0.44 -4.51 -14.85
CA GLN A 11 -0.84 -4.51 -15.56
C GLN A 11 -0.74 -5.28 -16.88
N ALA A 12 -0.73 -6.61 -16.80
CA ALA A 12 -0.71 -7.51 -17.95
C ALA A 12 -1.92 -8.46 -17.92
N ALA A 13 -2.41 -8.85 -19.09
CA ALA A 13 -3.57 -9.73 -19.22
C ALA A 13 -3.35 -11.11 -18.58
N GLU A 14 -2.13 -11.64 -18.72
CA GLU A 14 -1.71 -12.90 -18.10
C GLU A 14 -1.72 -12.82 -16.57
N MET A 15 -1.13 -11.76 -15.99
CA MET A 15 -1.11 -11.56 -14.54
C MET A 15 -2.54 -11.46 -13.98
N ARG A 16 -3.44 -10.78 -14.69
CA ARG A 16 -4.86 -10.72 -14.34
C ARG A 16 -5.48 -12.11 -14.34
N ALA A 17 -5.22 -12.94 -15.36
CA ALA A 17 -5.77 -14.29 -15.45
C ALA A 17 -5.30 -15.18 -14.28
N LEU A 18 -3.99 -15.21 -14.01
CA LEU A 18 -3.40 -15.99 -12.91
C LEU A 18 -3.94 -15.56 -11.53
N LEU A 19 -4.06 -14.26 -11.30
CA LEU A 19 -4.62 -13.72 -10.05
C LEU A 19 -6.11 -14.02 -9.91
N THR A 20 -6.85 -14.03 -11.03
CA THR A 20 -8.27 -14.38 -11.06
C THR A 20 -8.48 -15.82 -10.63
N ASP A 21 -7.67 -16.75 -11.17
CA ASP A 21 -7.70 -18.16 -10.79
C ASP A 21 -7.39 -18.35 -9.31
N LEU A 22 -6.31 -17.73 -8.84
CA LEU A 22 -5.88 -17.80 -7.44
C LEU A 22 -6.97 -17.30 -6.47
N LEU A 23 -7.67 -16.22 -6.83
CA LEU A 23 -8.74 -15.65 -6.02
C LEU A 23 -9.95 -16.58 -5.95
N ILE A 24 -10.38 -17.13 -7.08
CA ILE A 24 -11.49 -18.08 -7.14
C ILE A 24 -11.16 -19.34 -6.35
N GLU A 25 -9.97 -19.92 -6.53
CA GLU A 25 -9.49 -21.07 -5.77
C GLU A 25 -9.49 -20.77 -4.27
N THR A 26 -8.97 -19.61 -3.87
CA THR A 26 -8.92 -19.20 -2.46
C THR A 26 -10.32 -19.12 -1.85
N VAL A 27 -11.29 -18.52 -2.55
CA VAL A 27 -12.68 -18.39 -2.10
C VAL A 27 -13.39 -19.75 -2.05
N ALA A 28 -13.20 -20.59 -3.07
CA ALA A 28 -13.74 -21.94 -3.10
C ALA A 28 -13.22 -22.81 -1.95
N ALA A 29 -11.97 -22.58 -1.52
CA ALA A 29 -11.36 -23.23 -0.36
C ALA A 29 -11.71 -22.56 0.99
N GLY A 30 -12.73 -21.70 1.05
CA GLY A 30 -13.20 -21.05 2.28
C GLY A 30 -12.35 -19.87 2.77
N GLY A 31 -11.43 -19.36 1.95
CA GLY A 31 -10.60 -18.22 2.29
C GLY A 31 -11.40 -16.91 2.38
N SER A 32 -11.36 -16.24 3.53
CA SER A 32 -12.01 -14.94 3.72
C SER A 32 -11.17 -13.81 3.13
N VAL A 33 -11.47 -13.47 1.88
CA VAL A 33 -10.79 -12.42 1.11
C VAL A 33 -11.78 -11.45 0.49
N SER A 34 -12.81 -11.05 1.25
CA SER A 34 -13.85 -10.08 0.87
C SER A 34 -14.82 -10.54 -0.23
N PHE A 35 -14.85 -11.83 -0.54
CA PHE A 35 -15.76 -12.42 -1.53
C PHE A 35 -16.37 -13.70 -0.96
N MET A 36 -17.59 -14.01 -1.39
CA MET A 36 -18.32 -15.22 -1.01
C MET A 36 -18.31 -16.23 -2.15
N HIS A 37 -18.38 -17.52 -1.82
CA HIS A 37 -18.57 -18.59 -2.79
C HIS A 37 -20.07 -18.70 -3.16
N PRO A 38 -20.44 -18.88 -4.45
CA PRO A 38 -19.55 -18.96 -5.61
C PRO A 38 -19.10 -17.58 -6.12
N LEU A 39 -17.81 -17.46 -6.46
CA LEU A 39 -17.24 -16.25 -7.07
C LEU A 39 -17.07 -16.44 -8.58
N SER A 40 -17.70 -15.58 -9.38
CA SER A 40 -17.57 -15.63 -10.83
C SER A 40 -16.21 -15.13 -11.31
N ARG A 41 -15.74 -15.69 -12.44
CA ARG A 41 -14.51 -15.26 -13.12
C ARG A 41 -14.55 -13.80 -13.56
N GLU A 42 -15.72 -13.32 -13.98
CA GLU A 42 -15.93 -11.93 -14.38
C GLU A 42 -15.70 -10.97 -13.19
N THR A 43 -16.33 -11.22 -12.04
CA THR A 43 -16.18 -10.40 -10.83
C THR A 43 -14.74 -10.40 -10.33
N ALA A 44 -14.11 -11.58 -10.28
CA ALA A 44 -12.71 -11.72 -9.87
C ALA A 44 -11.76 -11.00 -10.85
N GLY A 45 -11.98 -11.14 -12.16
CA GLY A 45 -11.21 -10.46 -13.19
C GLY A 45 -11.37 -8.94 -13.18
N ALA A 46 -12.59 -8.45 -12.94
CA ALA A 46 -12.87 -7.02 -12.80
C ALA A 46 -12.17 -6.43 -11.56
N PHE A 47 -12.16 -7.15 -10.45
CA PHE A 47 -11.42 -6.75 -9.25
C PHE A 47 -9.91 -6.61 -9.53
N TRP A 48 -9.31 -7.59 -10.20
CA TRP A 48 -7.88 -7.55 -10.50
C TRP A 48 -7.52 -6.53 -11.58
N THR A 49 -8.41 -6.28 -12.54
CA THR A 49 -8.25 -5.19 -13.51
C THR A 49 -8.10 -3.85 -12.80
N LYS A 50 -9.02 -3.53 -11.88
CA LYS A 50 -8.98 -2.30 -11.08
C LYS A 50 -7.75 -2.25 -10.19
N SER A 51 -7.38 -3.38 -9.57
CA SER A 51 -6.24 -3.47 -8.66
C SER A 51 -4.89 -3.27 -9.36
N LEU A 52 -4.68 -3.89 -10.52
CA LEU A 52 -3.45 -3.73 -11.30
C LEU A 52 -3.37 -2.32 -11.92
N ALA A 53 -4.50 -1.72 -12.29
CA ALA A 53 -4.53 -0.32 -12.71
C ALA A 53 -4.12 0.65 -11.58
N ALA A 54 -4.64 0.44 -10.37
CA ALA A 54 -4.21 1.20 -9.19
C ALA A 54 -2.73 0.96 -8.86
N ALA A 55 -2.21 -0.25 -9.11
CA ALA A 55 -0.80 -0.54 -8.95
C ALA A 55 0.08 0.24 -9.94
N ALA A 56 -0.35 0.36 -11.20
CA ALA A 56 0.33 1.19 -12.20
C ALA A 56 0.38 2.68 -11.84
N ARG A 57 -0.60 3.17 -11.06
CA ARG A 57 -0.63 4.54 -10.52
C ARG A 57 0.14 4.69 -9.20
N GLY A 58 0.69 3.62 -8.63
CA GLY A 58 1.41 3.65 -7.35
C GLY A 58 0.52 3.75 -6.11
N GLU A 59 -0.80 3.63 -6.25
CA GLU A 59 -1.78 3.62 -5.14
C GLU A 59 -1.75 2.31 -4.35
N ARG A 60 -1.21 1.25 -4.96
CA ARG A 60 -0.94 -0.03 -4.31
C ARG A 60 0.27 -0.71 -4.93
N ALA A 61 0.80 -1.73 -4.26
CA ALA A 61 1.76 -2.66 -4.85
C ALA A 61 1.17 -4.08 -4.77
N VAL A 62 1.22 -4.82 -5.87
CA VAL A 62 0.80 -6.23 -5.91
C VAL A 62 2.04 -7.08 -6.13
N LEU A 63 2.34 -7.99 -5.21
CA LEU A 63 3.48 -8.90 -5.27
C LEU A 63 2.99 -10.33 -5.45
N GLY A 64 3.58 -11.07 -6.38
CA GLY A 64 3.34 -12.49 -6.63
C GLY A 64 4.49 -13.34 -6.12
N ALA A 65 4.15 -14.53 -5.60
CA ALA A 65 5.10 -15.59 -5.29
C ALA A 65 5.04 -16.66 -6.38
N TRP A 66 6.20 -17.01 -6.93
CA TRP A 66 6.36 -17.88 -8.09
C TRP A 66 7.12 -19.14 -7.70
N ASP A 67 6.57 -20.31 -8.02
CA ASP A 67 7.29 -21.58 -8.02
C ASP A 67 7.53 -21.98 -9.48
N GLY A 68 8.71 -21.66 -10.01
CA GLY A 68 8.95 -21.65 -11.46
C GLY A 68 7.99 -20.67 -12.15
N GLU A 69 7.25 -21.16 -13.15
CA GLU A 69 6.25 -20.37 -13.90
C GLU A 69 4.88 -20.32 -13.20
N VAL A 70 4.71 -20.99 -12.04
CA VAL A 70 3.42 -21.06 -11.36
C VAL A 70 3.29 -19.94 -10.33
N LEU A 71 2.26 -19.10 -10.48
CA LEU A 71 1.88 -18.15 -9.44
C LEU A 71 1.21 -18.89 -8.26
N VAL A 72 1.95 -19.05 -7.15
CA VAL A 72 1.53 -19.82 -5.97
C VAL A 72 1.01 -18.96 -4.82
N GLY A 73 1.16 -17.65 -4.90
CA GLY A 73 0.62 -16.73 -3.90
C GLY A 73 0.70 -15.27 -4.32
N THR A 74 0.00 -14.41 -3.58
CA THR A 74 0.01 -12.97 -3.80
C THR A 74 -0.14 -12.22 -2.49
N VAL A 75 0.34 -10.98 -2.44
CA VAL A 75 0.00 -9.99 -1.41
C VAL A 75 -0.16 -8.61 -2.05
N THR A 76 -1.12 -7.83 -1.57
CA THR A 76 -1.31 -6.43 -1.97
C THR A 76 -0.94 -5.52 -0.80
N LEU A 77 -0.20 -4.45 -1.08
CA LEU A 77 0.01 -3.34 -0.16
C LEU A 77 -0.82 -2.16 -0.65
N LEU A 78 -1.76 -1.68 0.15
CA LEU A 78 -2.46 -0.42 -0.13
C LEU A 78 -1.57 0.74 0.32
N LEU A 79 -1.28 1.67 -0.60
CA LEU A 79 -0.34 2.79 -0.41
C LEU A 79 -1.02 4.16 -0.48
N ASP A 80 -2.25 4.20 -1.02
CA ASP A 80 -3.14 5.35 -1.00
C ASP A 80 -3.77 5.49 0.40
N CYS A 81 -2.99 6.06 1.31
CA CYS A 81 -3.39 6.33 2.69
C CYS A 81 -3.61 7.83 2.88
N PRO A 82 -4.36 8.26 3.92
CA PRO A 82 -4.60 9.66 4.20
C PRO A 82 -3.32 10.52 4.20
N PRO A 83 -3.38 11.80 3.75
CA PRO A 83 -2.19 12.65 3.61
C PRO A 83 -1.36 12.84 4.88
N ASN A 84 -1.99 12.76 6.06
CA ASN A 84 -1.32 12.82 7.36
C ASN A 84 -0.64 11.50 7.77
N GLN A 85 -0.72 10.45 6.94
CA GLN A 85 -0.14 9.12 7.17
C GLN A 85 0.60 8.59 5.93
N PRO A 86 1.53 9.36 5.33
CA PRO A 86 2.15 9.01 4.04
C PRO A 86 3.03 7.74 4.09
N HIS A 87 3.44 7.35 5.29
CA HIS A 87 4.24 6.16 5.60
C HIS A 87 3.39 4.91 5.90
N ARG A 88 2.06 5.07 5.92
CA ARG A 88 1.14 3.97 6.18
C ARG A 88 1.02 3.10 4.94
N ALA A 89 0.96 1.80 5.18
CA ALA A 89 0.62 0.82 4.18
C ALA A 89 -0.20 -0.28 4.85
N GLU A 90 -1.26 -0.72 4.21
CA GLU A 90 -2.08 -1.83 4.68
C GLU A 90 -1.81 -3.10 3.87
N ILE A 91 -1.85 -4.25 4.53
CA ILE A 91 -1.80 -5.54 3.85
C ILE A 91 -3.22 -5.94 3.45
N ALA A 92 -3.40 -6.30 2.19
CA ALA A 92 -4.63 -6.84 1.65
C ALA A 92 -4.32 -8.05 0.74
N LYS A 93 -5.32 -8.91 0.54
CA LYS A 93 -5.26 -10.02 -0.44
C LYS A 93 -3.99 -10.88 -0.30
N LEU A 94 -3.58 -11.18 0.93
CA LEU A 94 -2.55 -12.19 1.19
C LEU A 94 -3.17 -13.57 0.94
N MET A 95 -2.79 -14.22 -0.16
CA MET A 95 -3.34 -15.49 -0.59
C MET A 95 -2.23 -16.45 -1.00
N THR A 96 -2.47 -17.73 -0.83
CA THR A 96 -1.57 -18.82 -1.21
C THR A 96 -2.42 -19.96 -1.73
N ARG A 97 -2.04 -20.51 -2.89
CA ARG A 97 -2.64 -21.71 -3.46
C ARG A 97 -2.76 -22.78 -2.39
N VAL A 98 -3.85 -23.53 -2.39
CA VAL A 98 -4.16 -24.50 -1.33
C VAL A 98 -3.02 -25.50 -1.16
N GLU A 99 -2.50 -26.03 -2.27
CA GLU A 99 -1.40 -27.00 -2.30
C GLU A 99 -0.03 -26.43 -1.86
N HIS A 100 0.08 -25.11 -1.72
CA HIS A 100 1.31 -24.38 -1.33
C HIS A 100 1.25 -23.81 0.09
N ARG A 101 0.15 -24.03 0.82
CA ARG A 101 0.02 -23.66 2.24
C ARG A 101 0.98 -24.49 3.10
N GLY A 102 1.41 -23.92 4.24
CA GLY A 102 2.38 -24.55 5.13
C GLY A 102 3.84 -24.55 4.62
N LYS A 103 4.09 -24.12 3.38
CA LYS A 103 5.44 -24.08 2.77
C LYS A 103 6.16 -22.74 2.89
N GLY A 104 5.68 -21.85 3.78
CA GLY A 104 6.30 -20.53 4.04
C GLY A 104 6.07 -19.45 2.98
N VAL A 105 5.22 -19.66 1.97
CA VAL A 105 4.93 -18.69 0.89
C VAL A 105 4.42 -17.36 1.47
N ALA A 106 3.42 -17.40 2.36
CA ALA A 106 2.87 -16.21 2.99
C ALA A 106 3.94 -15.41 3.77
N THR A 107 4.85 -16.11 4.47
CA THR A 107 5.95 -15.48 5.20
C THR A 107 6.91 -14.76 4.25
N ARG A 108 7.25 -15.37 3.11
CA ARG A 108 8.11 -14.72 2.08
C ARG A 108 7.43 -13.48 1.49
N LEU A 109 6.14 -13.57 1.16
CA LEU A 109 5.35 -12.44 0.67
C LEU A 109 5.31 -11.29 1.67
N MET A 110 5.07 -11.58 2.96
CA MET A 110 5.04 -10.57 4.02
C MET A 110 6.39 -9.89 4.23
N ARG A 111 7.51 -10.62 4.14
CA ARG A 111 8.86 -10.03 4.20
C ARG A 111 9.12 -9.11 3.01
N ALA A 112 8.76 -9.54 1.81
CA ALA A 112 8.89 -8.71 0.61
C ALA A 112 8.00 -7.46 0.67
N ALA A 113 6.80 -7.58 1.22
CA ALA A 113 5.90 -6.45 1.48
C ALA A 113 6.54 -5.44 2.45
N ALA A 114 7.07 -5.92 3.58
CA ALA A 114 7.75 -5.06 4.55
C ALA A 114 8.95 -4.34 3.94
N TRP A 115 9.76 -5.04 3.14
CA TRP A 115 10.88 -4.45 2.40
C TRP A 115 10.42 -3.34 1.44
N ARG A 116 9.41 -3.63 0.61
CA ARG A 116 8.83 -2.67 -0.35
C ARG A 116 8.32 -1.40 0.35
N ARG A 117 7.69 -1.55 1.51
CA ARG A 117 7.23 -0.43 2.34
C ARG A 117 8.40 0.44 2.80
N ALA A 118 9.46 -0.18 3.31
CA ALA A 118 10.64 0.53 3.80
C ALA A 118 11.36 1.30 2.67
N GLU A 119 11.51 0.70 1.49
CA GLU A 119 12.09 1.37 0.32
C GLU A 119 11.33 2.62 -0.09
N ARG A 120 10.00 2.53 -0.19
CA ARG A 120 9.15 3.69 -0.54
C ARG A 120 9.30 4.81 0.48
N PHE A 121 9.33 4.48 1.77
CA PHE A 121 9.49 5.48 2.81
C PHE A 121 10.85 6.19 2.73
N ARG A 122 11.94 5.46 2.46
CA ARG A 122 13.27 6.05 2.23
C ARG A 122 13.25 7.04 1.06
N HIS A 123 12.64 6.65 -0.06
CA HIS A 123 12.52 7.52 -1.24
C HIS A 123 11.71 8.79 -0.93
N GLN A 124 10.62 8.69 -0.16
CA GLN A 124 9.82 9.87 0.22
C GLN A 124 10.57 10.84 1.13
N ARG A 125 11.38 10.34 2.09
CA ARG A 125 12.19 11.21 2.95
C ARG A 125 13.21 12.04 2.16
N GLN A 126 13.90 11.42 1.19
CA GLN A 126 14.89 12.12 0.36
C GLN A 126 14.27 13.25 -0.46
N VAL A 127 13.05 13.05 -1.00
CA VAL A 127 12.33 14.10 -1.74
C VAL A 127 11.99 15.31 -0.87
N HIS A 128 11.62 15.09 0.40
CA HIS A 128 11.29 16.20 1.32
C HIS A 128 12.53 16.95 1.82
N GLU A 129 13.66 16.27 2.01
CA GLU A 129 14.91 16.88 2.49
C GLU A 129 15.58 17.80 1.44
N GLY A 130 15.31 17.56 0.16
CA GLY A 130 15.67 18.46 -0.95
C GLY A 130 14.79 19.72 -1.07
N THR A 131 13.73 19.84 -0.27
CA THR A 131 12.78 20.98 -0.31
C THR A 131 12.93 21.86 0.93
N ARG A 132 14.17 22.12 1.38
CA ARG A 132 14.44 23.08 2.46
C ARG A 132 14.09 24.49 1.94
N VAL A 133 12.91 24.98 2.31
CA VAL A 133 12.55 26.38 2.17
C VAL A 133 13.41 27.17 3.16
N GLU A 134 14.27 28.03 2.64
CA GLU A 134 15.02 29.02 3.43
C GLU A 134 14.03 29.80 4.33
N PRO A 135 14.30 29.94 5.65
CA PRO A 135 13.42 30.72 6.50
C PRO A 135 13.54 32.20 6.10
N SER A 136 12.48 32.76 5.50
CA SER A 136 12.41 34.19 5.23
C SER A 136 12.55 34.95 6.54
N ALA A 137 13.58 35.79 6.66
CA ALA A 137 13.76 36.68 7.80
C ALA A 137 12.52 37.56 7.99
N ARG A 138 11.67 37.23 8.97
CA ARG A 138 10.58 38.13 9.39
C ARG A 138 11.20 39.36 10.06
N GLN A 139 10.91 40.50 9.46
CA GLN A 139 11.22 41.83 9.95
C GLN A 139 10.61 42.02 11.34
N ARG A 140 11.46 42.35 12.32
CA ARG A 140 11.08 42.70 13.70
C ARG A 140 10.25 43.99 13.69
N GLY A 141 8.94 43.88 13.87
CA GLY A 141 8.09 44.97 14.33
C GLY A 141 7.97 44.93 15.84
N THR A 142 8.74 45.74 16.55
CA THR A 142 8.58 45.95 18.00
C THR A 142 7.35 46.82 18.24
N LEU A 143 6.24 46.22 18.68
CA LEU A 143 5.12 46.98 19.26
C LEU A 143 5.44 47.26 20.74
N ARG A 144 5.84 48.51 20.99
CA ARG A 144 5.99 49.07 22.33
C ARG A 144 4.60 49.39 22.86
N ALA A 145 4.11 48.62 23.83
CA ALA A 145 2.90 48.96 24.57
C ALA A 145 3.22 50.17 25.48
N GLY A 146 2.50 51.28 25.27
CA GLY A 146 2.51 52.44 26.17
C GLY A 146 1.66 52.19 27.42
N PRO A 147 1.84 52.99 28.49
CA PRO A 147 1.19 52.75 29.77
C PRO A 147 -0.30 53.07 29.71
N GLN A 148 -1.08 52.28 30.44
CA GLN A 148 -2.52 52.37 30.57
C GLN A 148 -2.85 53.31 31.73
N ASP A 149 -3.47 54.45 31.41
CA ASP A 149 -3.87 55.49 32.37
C ASP A 149 -5.22 55.12 33.02
N ASP A 150 -5.30 55.30 34.34
CA ASP A 150 -6.39 54.88 35.23
C ASP A 150 -7.31 56.08 35.48
N GLY A 151 -8.41 56.14 34.74
CA GLY A 151 -9.36 57.28 34.76
C GLY A 151 -10.70 56.92 35.38
N ARG A 152 -10.84 57.16 36.69
CA ARG A 152 -12.14 57.32 37.38
C ARG A 152 -12.95 58.49 36.79
N GLN A 153 -14.27 58.29 36.68
CA GLN A 153 -15.42 59.20 36.93
C GLN A 153 -16.60 58.65 36.10
N GLY A 154 -17.81 58.40 36.58
CA GLY A 154 -18.58 59.04 37.64
C GLY A 154 -19.89 59.54 37.00
N THR A 155 -21.02 58.91 37.34
CA THR A 155 -22.36 59.48 37.58
C THR A 155 -23.26 58.35 38.04
#